data_AF-A0A4R5FBV0-F1
#
_entry.id   AF-A0A4R5FBV0-F1
#
_cell.length_a   1.000
_cell.length_b   1.000
_cell.length_c   1.000
_cell.angle_alpha   90.00
_cell.angle_beta   90.00
_cell.angle_gamma   90.00
#
_symmetry.space_group_name_H-M   'P 1'
#
loop_
_entity.id
_entity.type
_entity.pdbx_description
1 polymer ?
#
loop_
_entity_poly.entity_id
_entity_poly.type
_entity_poly.pdbx_seq_one_letter_code
_entity_poly.pdbx_strand_id
1 'polypeptide(L)'
;MIWQQTSIEKIKTELVLSCINNDPESFLPFLMLAEVETEAPNKKDFYQFFKGMINQAHESSEGKLTLKIEQPTLDTDKEVLNYNFYDNTHKYPLLSIVVKENNNLMYLGVMPF
;
A
#
# COMPACT_ATOMS: atom_id res chain seq x y z
N MET A 1 8.32 -22.64 -19.65
CA MET A 1 7.84 -22.64 -18.26
C MET A 1 7.46 -21.20 -17.94
N ILE A 2 6.17 -20.88 -17.98
CA ILE A 2 5.68 -19.52 -17.75
C ILE A 2 5.49 -19.43 -16.23
N TRP A 3 6.29 -18.61 -15.54
CA TRP A 3 6.07 -18.33 -14.13
C TRP A 3 4.70 -17.65 -14.03
N GLN A 4 3.70 -18.35 -13.49
CA GLN A 4 2.46 -17.71 -13.09
C GLN A 4 2.78 -16.82 -11.89
N GLN A 5 2.53 -15.53 -12.04
CA GLN A 5 2.60 -14.57 -10.95
C GLN A 5 1.65 -15.03 -9.83
N THR A 6 2.13 -15.09 -8.60
CA THR A 6 1.29 -15.51 -7.47
C THR A 6 0.15 -14.52 -7.25
N SER A 7 -0.96 -14.96 -6.65
CA SER A 7 -2.10 -14.06 -6.34
C SER A 7 -1.64 -12.84 -5.52
N ILE A 8 -0.74 -13.03 -4.55
CA ILE A 8 -0.17 -11.97 -3.70
C ILE A 8 0.69 -10.99 -4.50
N GLU A 9 1.53 -11.43 -5.42
CA GLU A 9 2.33 -10.53 -6.28
C GLU A 9 1.43 -9.61 -7.14
N LYS A 10 0.30 -10.15 -7.62
CA LYS A 10 -0.68 -9.34 -8.35
C LYS A 10 -1.32 -8.30 -7.44
N ILE A 11 -1.73 -8.68 -6.22
CA ILE A 11 -2.30 -7.74 -5.24
C ILE A 11 -1.29 -6.62 -4.92
N LYS A 12 -0.01 -6.93 -4.69
CA LYS A 12 1.03 -5.91 -4.45
C LYS A 12 1.19 -4.97 -5.63
N THR A 13 1.22 -5.51 -6.84
CA THR A 13 1.38 -4.70 -8.06
C THR A 13 0.23 -3.71 -8.17
N GLU A 14 -1.00 -4.17 -7.97
CA GLU A 14 -2.21 -3.34 -8.07
C GLU A 14 -2.31 -2.32 -6.93
N LEU A 15 -1.91 -2.69 -5.71
CA LEU A 15 -1.76 -1.76 -4.59
C LEU A 15 -0.82 -0.60 -4.98
N VAL A 16 0.38 -0.93 -5.46
CA VAL A 16 1.40 0.07 -5.84
C VAL A 16 0.91 0.94 -7.00
N LEU A 17 0.31 0.34 -8.03
CA LEU A 17 -0.21 1.08 -9.18
C LEU A 17 -1.34 2.02 -8.80
N SER A 18 -2.25 1.60 -7.91
CA SER A 18 -3.33 2.46 -7.42
C SER A 18 -2.80 3.70 -6.69
N CYS A 19 -1.77 3.52 -5.86
CA CYS A 19 -1.10 4.62 -5.17
C CYS A 19 -0.36 5.56 -6.14
N ILE A 20 0.41 5.02 -7.10
CA ILE A 20 1.20 5.85 -8.02
C ILE A 20 0.33 6.63 -9.01
N ASN A 21 -0.79 6.05 -9.45
CA ASN A 21 -1.64 6.63 -10.49
C ASN A 21 -2.82 7.45 -9.95
N ASN A 22 -2.95 7.59 -8.63
CA ASN A 22 -4.11 8.21 -7.97
C ASN A 22 -5.43 7.53 -8.37
N ASP A 23 -5.43 6.19 -8.44
CA ASP A 23 -6.58 5.38 -8.84
C ASP A 23 -6.90 4.34 -7.76
N PRO A 24 -7.35 4.75 -6.57
CA PRO A 24 -7.68 3.83 -5.49
C PRO A 24 -8.81 2.85 -5.87
N GLU A 25 -9.72 3.24 -6.77
CA GLU A 25 -10.79 2.38 -7.30
C GLU A 25 -10.25 1.12 -7.98
N SER A 26 -9.13 1.20 -8.69
CA SER A 26 -8.49 0.03 -9.31
C SER A 26 -8.10 -1.06 -8.30
N PHE A 27 -7.77 -0.68 -7.06
CA PHE A 27 -7.36 -1.62 -6.02
C PHE A 27 -8.54 -2.23 -5.25
N LEU A 28 -9.73 -1.62 -5.30
CA LEU A 28 -10.88 -2.08 -4.53
C LEU A 28 -11.23 -3.57 -4.75
N PRO A 29 -11.21 -4.12 -5.98
CA PRO A 29 -11.47 -5.55 -6.18
C PRO A 29 -10.43 -6.46 -5.49
N PHE A 30 -9.17 -6.03 -5.42
CA PHE A 30 -8.08 -6.78 -4.80
C PHE A 30 -8.15 -6.72 -3.28
N LEU A 31 -8.46 -5.53 -2.73
CA LEU A 31 -8.71 -5.35 -1.29
C LEU A 31 -9.78 -6.31 -0.76
N MET A 32 -10.81 -6.59 -1.58
CA MET A 32 -11.94 -7.43 -1.19
C MET A 32 -11.64 -8.94 -1.22
N LEU A 33 -10.51 -9.38 -1.76
CA LEU A 33 -10.09 -10.80 -1.80
C LEU A 33 -9.86 -11.35 -0.38
N ALA A 34 -10.15 -12.64 -0.18
CA ALA A 34 -10.02 -13.29 1.14
C ALA A 34 -8.57 -13.28 1.66
N GLU A 35 -7.61 -13.20 0.74
CA GLU A 35 -6.18 -13.15 0.98
C GLU A 35 -5.68 -11.80 1.51
N VAL A 36 -6.54 -10.78 1.57
CA VAL A 36 -6.19 -9.46 2.10
C VAL A 36 -6.90 -9.21 3.42
N GLU A 37 -6.15 -8.84 4.43
CA GLU A 37 -6.64 -8.36 5.73
C GLU A 37 -6.19 -6.91 5.94
N THR A 38 -6.89 -6.19 6.82
CA THR A 38 -6.64 -4.77 7.07
C THR A 38 -6.62 -4.48 8.56
N GLU A 39 -5.93 -3.42 8.96
CA GLU A 39 -5.95 -2.94 10.35
C GLU A 39 -7.32 -2.42 10.80
N ALA A 40 -8.15 -1.98 9.86
CA ALA A 40 -9.49 -1.47 10.17
C ALA A 40 -10.46 -2.62 10.49
N PRO A 41 -11.52 -2.38 11.29
CA PRO A 41 -12.53 -3.38 11.62
C PRO A 41 -13.21 -4.02 10.40
N ASN A 42 -13.27 -3.31 9.27
CA ASN A 42 -13.68 -3.86 8.00
C ASN A 42 -12.99 -3.16 6.83
N LYS A 43 -12.95 -3.86 5.69
CA LYS A 43 -12.27 -3.42 4.46
C LYS A 43 -12.86 -2.16 3.82
N LYS A 44 -14.14 -1.88 4.03
CA LYS A 44 -14.76 -0.67 3.47
C LYS A 44 -14.28 0.58 4.20
N ASP A 45 -14.15 0.51 5.52
CA ASP A 45 -13.62 1.61 6.32
C ASP A 45 -12.14 1.84 6.01
N PHE A 46 -11.36 0.74 5.91
CA PHE A 46 -9.98 0.82 5.42
C PHE A 46 -9.91 1.50 4.06
N TYR A 47 -10.76 1.10 3.11
CA TYR A 47 -10.78 1.66 1.77
C TYR A 47 -11.06 3.17 1.76
N GLN A 48 -12.03 3.64 2.54
CA GLN A 48 -12.32 5.08 2.61
C GLN A 48 -11.13 5.88 3.14
N PHE A 49 -10.48 5.36 4.18
CA PHE A 49 -9.28 5.98 4.73
C PHE A 49 -8.12 5.96 3.73
N PHE A 50 -7.83 4.79 3.15
CA PHE A 50 -6.82 4.59 2.11
C PHE A 50 -7.00 5.53 0.92
N LYS A 51 -8.22 5.65 0.39
CA LYS A 51 -8.57 6.58 -0.69
C LYS A 51 -8.29 8.03 -0.31
N GLY A 52 -8.71 8.45 0.89
CA GLY A 52 -8.43 9.80 1.39
C GLY A 52 -6.92 10.08 1.47
N MET A 53 -6.14 9.10 1.94
CA MET A 53 -4.69 9.22 2.09
C MET A 53 -3.95 9.27 0.74
N ILE A 54 -4.35 8.48 -0.27
CA ILE A 54 -3.80 8.58 -1.63
C ILE A 54 -4.10 9.97 -2.21
N ASN A 55 -5.35 10.42 -2.13
CA ASN A 55 -5.74 11.73 -2.67
C ASN A 55 -4.91 12.85 -2.02
N GLN A 56 -4.78 12.83 -0.69
CA GLN A 56 -3.97 13.80 0.03
C GLN A 56 -2.49 13.75 -0.39
N ALA A 57 -1.93 12.56 -0.57
CA ALA A 57 -0.54 12.40 -1.01
C ALA A 57 -0.30 13.01 -2.39
N HIS A 58 -1.23 12.82 -3.33
CA HIS A 58 -1.18 13.42 -4.66
C HIS A 58 -1.38 14.94 -4.64
N GLU A 59 -2.33 15.43 -3.86
CA GLU A 59 -2.56 16.87 -3.69
C GLU A 59 -1.34 17.60 -3.10
N SER A 60 -0.61 16.93 -2.20
CA SER A 60 0.61 17.46 -1.59
C SER A 60 1.86 17.26 -2.46
N SER A 61 1.82 16.43 -3.49
CA SER A 61 3.01 16.04 -4.25
C SER A 61 3.45 17.09 -5.26
N GLU A 62 4.76 17.26 -5.39
CA GLU A 62 5.42 17.96 -6.48
C GLU A 62 5.88 16.97 -7.54
N GLY A 63 4.94 16.57 -8.40
CA GLY A 63 5.18 15.65 -9.51
C GLY A 63 4.68 14.24 -9.22
N LYS A 64 5.36 13.22 -9.77
CA LYS A 64 4.89 11.82 -9.65
C LYS A 64 5.39 11.19 -8.36
N LEU A 65 4.50 10.44 -7.70
CA LEU A 65 4.88 9.56 -6.60
C LEU A 65 5.70 8.37 -7.12
N THR A 66 6.69 7.97 -6.32
CA THR A 66 7.56 6.81 -6.55
C THR A 66 7.64 5.99 -5.27
N LEU A 67 7.68 4.66 -5.42
CA LEU A 67 7.75 3.72 -4.31
C LEU A 67 9.20 3.50 -3.85
N LYS A 68 9.40 3.50 -2.54
CA LYS A 68 10.54 2.87 -1.85
C LYS A 68 10.00 1.89 -0.83
N ILE A 69 10.53 0.67 -0.84
CA ILE A 69 10.17 -0.38 0.13
C ILE A 69 11.26 -0.41 1.20
N GLU A 70 10.88 -0.17 2.45
CA GLU A 70 11.79 -0.01 3.58
C GLU A 70 11.35 -0.89 4.74
N GLN A 71 12.30 -1.43 5.51
CA GLN A 71 11.96 -2.09 6.76
C GLN A 71 11.56 -1.04 7.81
N PRO A 72 10.56 -1.30 8.66
CA PRO A 72 10.25 -0.42 9.78
C PRO A 72 11.49 -0.26 10.68
N THR A 73 11.79 0.97 11.07
CA THR A 73 12.92 1.26 11.96
C THR A 73 12.67 0.86 13.42
N LEU A 74 11.41 0.69 13.80
CA LEU A 74 10.96 0.44 15.17
C LEU A 74 10.38 -0.97 15.37
N ASP A 75 10.09 -1.70 14.30
CA ASP A 75 9.49 -3.03 14.40
C ASP A 75 10.58 -4.11 14.36
N THR A 76 10.53 -5.03 15.30
CA THR A 76 11.42 -6.20 15.33
C THR A 76 10.95 -7.32 14.40
N ASP A 77 9.72 -7.21 13.89
CA ASP A 77 9.18 -8.16 12.93
C ASP A 77 9.76 -7.92 11.53
N LYS A 78 10.64 -8.84 11.11
CA LYS A 78 11.32 -8.78 9.80
C LYS A 78 10.38 -9.02 8.61
N GLU A 79 9.16 -9.47 8.86
CA GLU A 79 8.14 -9.74 7.84
C GLU A 79 7.28 -8.52 7.50
N VAL A 80 7.45 -7.42 8.24
CA VAL A 80 6.76 -6.15 8.00
C VAL A 80 7.62 -5.26 7.10
N LEU A 81 6.99 -4.70 6.06
CA LEU A 81 7.60 -3.75 5.14
C LEU A 81 6.74 -2.48 5.05
N ASN A 82 7.40 -1.33 4.97
CA ASN A 82 6.77 -0.05 4.70
C ASN A 82 6.91 0.28 3.23
N TYR A 83 5.77 0.44 2.56
CA TYR A 83 5.67 0.88 1.18
C TYR A 83 5.49 2.39 1.23
N ASN A 84 6.62 3.09 1.06
CA ASN A 84 6.71 4.53 1.22
C ASN A 84 6.72 5.21 -0.14
N PHE A 85 5.78 6.15 -0.34
CA PHE A 85 5.62 6.89 -1.58
C PHE A 85 6.14 8.31 -1.41
N TYR A 86 7.09 8.67 -2.25
CA TYR A 86 7.76 9.97 -2.26
C TYR A 86 7.56 10.65 -3.61
N ASP A 87 7.56 11.98 -3.62
CA ASP A 87 7.91 12.73 -4.81
C ASP A 87 9.42 13.04 -4.83
N ASN A 88 9.86 13.92 -5.73
CA ASN A 88 11.27 14.28 -5.86
C ASN A 88 11.70 15.43 -4.94
N THR A 89 10.77 16.06 -4.21
CA THR A 89 11.03 17.27 -3.42
C THR A 89 11.04 16.96 -1.91
N HIS A 90 10.08 16.17 -1.44
CA HIS A 90 9.87 15.90 -0.03
C HIS A 90 10.89 14.91 0.52
N LYS A 91 11.45 15.25 1.69
CA LYS A 91 12.38 14.38 2.43
C LYS A 91 11.68 13.18 3.08
N TYR A 92 10.41 13.33 3.42
CA TYR A 92 9.59 12.33 4.10
C TYR A 92 8.54 11.77 3.14
N PRO A 93 8.06 10.53 3.35
CA PRO A 93 7.03 9.96 2.50
C PRO A 93 5.73 10.76 2.62
N LEU A 94 5.03 10.90 1.50
CA LEU A 94 3.69 11.49 1.41
C LEU A 94 2.60 10.45 1.63
N LEU A 95 2.92 9.17 1.42
CA LEU A 95 2.08 8.03 1.77
C LEU A 95 2.94 6.89 2.31
N SER A 96 2.49 6.21 3.38
CA SER A 96 3.13 5.02 3.92
C SER A 96 2.07 3.95 4.16
N ILE A 97 2.24 2.81 3.48
CA ILE A 97 1.40 1.63 3.65
C ILE A 97 2.24 0.55 4.34
N VAL A 98 1.76 0.05 5.46
CA VAL A 98 2.34 -1.11 6.13
C VAL A 98 1.84 -2.35 5.43
N VAL A 99 2.77 -3.20 4.99
CA VAL A 99 2.48 -4.46 4.30
C VAL A 99 3.17 -5.58 5.06
N LYS A 100 2.38 -6.56 5.51
CA LYS A 100 2.88 -7.79 6.11
C LYS A 100 2.39 -8.99 5.32
N GLU A 101 3.29 -9.92 5.02
CA GLU A 101 2.98 -11.14 4.28
C GLU A 101 3.16 -12.36 5.19
N ASN A 102 2.13 -13.22 5.28
CA ASN A 102 2.22 -14.46 6.04
C ASN A 102 1.33 -15.54 5.40
N ASN A 103 1.90 -16.70 5.05
CA ASN A 103 1.14 -17.88 4.61
C ASN A 103 0.05 -17.59 3.55
N ASN A 104 0.39 -16.85 2.49
CA ASN A 104 -0.51 -16.39 1.41
C ASN A 104 -1.58 -15.37 1.83
N LEU A 105 -1.46 -14.77 3.01
CA LEU A 105 -2.24 -13.61 3.43
C LEU A 105 -1.36 -12.36 3.36
N MET A 106 -1.98 -11.26 2.97
CA MET A 106 -1.43 -9.92 3.00
C MET A 106 -2.23 -9.08 3.99
N TYR A 107 -1.56 -8.56 5.00
CA TYR A 107 -2.15 -7.60 5.93
C TYR A 107 -1.70 -6.19 5.56
N LEU A 108 -2.66 -5.26 5.54
CA LEU A 108 -2.47 -3.86 5.19
C LEU A 108 -2.80 -2.91 6.35
N GLY A 109 -1.92 -1.96 6.60
CA GLY A 109 -2.16 -0.79 7.44
C GLY A 109 -1.82 0.49 6.70
N VAL A 110 -2.46 1.61 7.06
CA VAL A 110 -2.13 2.93 6.52
C VAL A 110 -1.71 3.81 7.69
N MET A 111 -0.47 4.29 7.65
CA MET A 111 0.03 5.16 8.71
C MET A 111 -0.36 6.61 8.42
N PRO A 112 -1.11 7.29 9.32
CA PRO A 112 -1.26 8.75 9.25
C PRO A 112 0.07 9.43 9.57
N PHE A 113 0.39 10.51 8.83
CA PHE A 113 1.56 11.37 9.05
C PHE A 113 1.30 12.41 10.13
#